data_AF-A0AAE1LM99-F1
#
_entry.id   AF-A0AAE1LM99-F1
#
_cell.length_a   1.000
_cell.length_b   1.000
_cell.length_c   1.000
_cell.angle_alpha   90.00
_cell.angle_beta   90.00
_cell.angle_gamma   90.00
#
_symmetry.space_group_name_H-M   'P 1'
#
loop_
_entity.id
_entity.type
_entity.pdbx_description
1 polymer ?
#
loop_
_entity_poly.entity_id
_entity_poly.type
_entity_poly.pdbx_seq_one_letter_code
_entity_poly.pdbx_strand_id
1 'polypeptide(L)' 'MVAVQLQHHFFYGAIFTEDQKDSAAELAFKYAVYRLNKDKVFPRSTLVYDIQHVPRDDSFRTSKKGESQKHPSRGSFQ' A
#
# COMPACT_ATOMS: atom_id res chain seq x y z
N MET A 1 -34.59 -1.54 7.71
CA MET A 1 -33.36 -0.97 8.32
C MET A 1 -32.20 -1.35 7.43
N VAL A 2 -31.59 -0.40 6.70
CA VAL A 2 -30.44 -0.69 5.82
C VAL A 2 -29.18 -0.38 6.61
N ALA A 3 -28.39 -1.40 6.93
CA ALA A 3 -27.06 -1.19 7.49
C ALA A 3 -26.20 -0.52 6.41
N VAL A 4 -25.80 0.74 6.64
CA VAL A 4 -24.81 1.41 5.78
C VAL A 4 -23.47 0.72 6.03
N GLN A 5 -23.13 -0.20 5.15
CA GLN A 5 -21.88 -0.93 5.24
C GLN A 5 -20.73 -0.03 4.77
N LEU A 6 -20.02 0.59 5.72
CA LEU A 6 -18.78 1.31 5.41
C LEU A 6 -17.80 0.35 4.72
N GLN A 7 -17.42 0.66 3.49
CA GLN A 7 -16.30 0.01 2.82
C GLN A 7 -15.02 0.64 3.35
N HIS A 8 -14.19 -0.15 4.03
CA HIS A 8 -12.92 0.33 4.54
C HIS A 8 -11.83 0.06 3.50
N HIS A 9 -11.19 1.10 2.99
CA HIS A 9 -9.97 0.96 2.21
C HIS A 9 -8.79 0.97 3.18
N PHE A 10 -8.02 -0.11 3.24
CA PHE A 10 -6.79 -0.15 4.00
C PHE A 10 -5.62 0.11 3.06
N PHE A 11 -4.84 1.15 3.36
CA PHE A 11 -3.66 1.52 2.59
C PHE A 11 -2.40 0.93 3.24
N TYR A 12 -1.63 0.19 2.47
CA TYR A 12 -0.35 -0.39 2.89
C TYR A 12 0.80 0.24 2.11
N GLY A 13 1.88 0.55 2.80
CA GLY A 13 3.11 1.04 2.21
C GLY A 13 4.18 -0.03 2.16
N ALA A 14 4.93 -0.08 1.07
CA ALA A 14 6.16 -0.85 0.99
C ALA A 14 7.27 -0.02 0.33
N ILE A 15 8.47 -0.07 0.91
CA ILE A 15 9.66 0.54 0.35
C ILE A 15 10.59 -0.58 -0.08
N PHE A 16 10.92 -0.62 -1.35
CA PHE A 16 11.93 -1.52 -1.92
C PHE A 16 13.13 -0.70 -2.36
N THR A 17 14.30 -1.31 -2.45
CA THR A 17 15.41 -0.64 -3.11
C THR A 17 15.22 -0.65 -4.63
N GLU A 18 15.86 0.27 -5.36
CA GLU A 18 15.76 0.31 -6.83
C GLU A 18 16.23 -1.00 -7.48
N ASP A 19 17.24 -1.66 -6.91
CA ASP A 19 17.71 -3.00 -7.34
C ASP A 19 16.72 -4.13 -7.02
N GLN A 20 15.75 -3.88 -6.14
CA GLN A 20 14.68 -4.83 -5.82
C GLN A 20 13.45 -4.64 -6.71
N LYS A 21 13.48 -3.71 -7.65
CA LYS A 21 12.40 -3.55 -8.62
C LYS A 21 12.17 -4.85 -9.38
N ASP A 22 10.91 -5.31 -9.42
CA ASP A 22 10.50 -6.56 -10.06
C ASP A 22 11.19 -7.81 -9.50
N SER A 23 11.80 -7.71 -8.32
CA SER A 23 12.38 -8.83 -7.60
C SER A 23 11.30 -9.78 -7.08
N ALA A 24 11.73 -11.00 -6.71
CA ALA A 24 10.84 -11.98 -6.08
C ALA A 24 10.16 -11.41 -4.82
N ALA A 25 10.81 -10.53 -4.07
CA ALA A 25 10.24 -9.90 -2.88
C ALA A 25 9.11 -8.92 -3.23
N GLU A 26 9.31 -8.05 -4.22
CA GLU A 26 8.27 -7.12 -4.68
C GLU A 26 7.08 -7.86 -5.27
N LEU A 27 7.34 -8.89 -6.08
CA LEU A 27 6.30 -9.72 -6.68
C LEU A 27 5.51 -10.49 -5.62
N ALA A 28 6.19 -11.04 -4.60
CA ALA A 28 5.53 -11.71 -3.48
C ALA A 28 4.59 -10.76 -2.72
N PHE A 29 5.03 -9.53 -2.48
CA PHE A 29 4.18 -8.50 -1.85
C PHE A 29 2.94 -8.19 -2.70
N LYS A 30 3.12 -7.89 -4.00
CA LYS A 30 1.99 -7.62 -4.93
C LYS A 30 1.02 -8.79 -4.98
N TYR A 31 1.55 -10.02 -5.03
CA TYR A 31 0.74 -11.23 -5.09
C TYR A 31 -0.03 -11.47 -3.78
N ALA A 32 0.58 -11.20 -2.62
CA ALA A 32 -0.10 -11.31 -1.34
C ALA A 32 -1.31 -10.37 -1.27
N VAL A 33 -1.16 -9.10 -1.67
CA VAL A 33 -2.28 -8.14 -1.70
C VAL A 33 -3.37 -8.60 -2.66
N TYR A 34 -3.00 -9.07 -3.86
CA TYR A 34 -3.95 -9.63 -4.82
C TYR A 34 -4.72 -10.83 -4.24
N ARG A 35 -4.04 -11.78 -3.59
CA ARG A 35 -4.68 -12.95 -2.98
C ARG A 35 -5.64 -12.58 -1.86
N LEU A 36 -5.22 -11.70 -0.96
CA LEU A 36 -6.06 -11.25 0.16
C LEU A 36 -7.34 -10.55 -0.33
N ASN A 37 -7.24 -9.73 -1.39
CA ASN A 37 -8.40 -9.09 -2.01
C ASN A 37 -9.29 -10.11 -2.75
N LYS A 38 -8.69 -11.02 -3.53
CA LYS A 38 -9.42 -12.02 -4.33
C LYS A 38 -10.15 -13.03 -3.46
N ASP A 39 -9.50 -13.51 -2.41
CA ASP A 39 -10.04 -14.52 -1.50
C ASP A 39 -11.03 -13.87 -0.49
N LYS A 40 -11.28 -12.55 -0.60
CA LYS A 40 -12.18 -11.76 0.24
C LYS A 40 -11.94 -11.98 1.74
N VAL A 41 -10.67 -12.14 2.13
CA VAL A 41 -10.25 -12.39 3.52
C VAL A 41 -10.78 -11.30 4.45
N PHE A 42 -10.88 -10.07 3.93
CA PHE A 42 -11.56 -8.97 4.60
C PHE A 42 -12.94 -8.74 3.95
N PRO A 43 -14.05 -9.11 4.61
CA PRO A 43 -15.39 -9.15 3.98
C PRO A 43 -15.91 -7.80 3.47
N ARG A 44 -15.31 -6.70 3.92
CA ARG A 44 -15.81 -5.32 3.76
C ARG A 44 -14.68 -4.34 3.42
N SER A 45 -13.56 -4.86 2.95
CA SER A 45 -12.37 -4.05 2.75
C SER A 45 -11.58 -4.49 1.53
N THR A 46 -11.05 -3.50 0.83
CA THR A 46 -10.08 -3.70 -0.24
C THR A 46 -8.75 -3.14 0.24
N LEU A 47 -7.71 -3.95 0.11
CA LEU A 47 -6.33 -3.56 0.36
C LEU A 47 -5.82 -2.80 -0.87
N VAL A 48 -5.35 -1.58 -0.65
CA VAL A 48 -4.68 -0.75 -1.65
C VAL A 48 -3.25 -0.56 -1.18
N TYR A 49 -2.28 -0.52 -2.09
CA TYR A 49 -0.88 -0.34 -1.73
C TYR A 49 -0.20 0.76 -2.54
N ASP A 50 0.85 1.34 -1.95
CA ASP A 50 1.80 2.23 -2.61
C ASP A 50 3.21 1.68 -2.39
N ILE A 51 3.93 1.46 -3.50
CA ILE A 51 5.31 0.97 -3.50
C ILE A 51 6.21 2.13 -3.90
N GLN A 52 7.25 2.37 -3.11
CA GLN A 52 8.29 3.33 -3.45
C GLN A 52 9.65 2.64 -3.57
N HIS A 53 10.40 3.02 -4.59
CA HIS A 53 11.78 2.58 -4.78
C HIS A 53 12.76 3.64 -4.26
N VAL A 54 13.79 3.19 -3.54
CA VAL A 54 14.86 4.04 -3.00
C VAL A 54 16.25 3.49 -3.32
N PRO A 55 17.27 4.34 -3.49
CA PRO A 55 18.64 3.85 -3.62
C PRO A 55 19.06 3.09 -2.35
N ARG A 56 19.78 1.97 -2.51
CA ARG A 56 20.21 1.10 -1.40
C ARG A 56 21.04 1.83 -0.34
N ASP A 57 21.89 2.76 -0.76
CA ASP A 57 22.86 3.45 0.11
C ASP A 57 22.33 4.76 0.71
N ASP A 58 21.03 5.05 0.61
CA ASP A 58 20.43 6.32 1.05
C ASP A 58 19.45 6.14 2.22
N SER A 59 20.02 5.82 3.39
CA SER A 59 19.28 5.70 4.66
C SER A 59 18.62 7.03 5.08
N PHE A 60 19.17 8.19 4.68
CA PHE A 60 18.61 9.51 4.99
C PHE A 60 17.35 9.83 4.16
N ARG A 61 17.29 9.46 2.88
CA ARG A 61 16.06 9.61 2.06
C ARG A 61 14.97 8.61 2.43
N THR A 62 15.34 7.45 2.98
CA THR A 62 14.38 6.43 3.44
C THR A 62 13.48 6.98 4.55
N SER A 63 14.03 7.73 5.51
CA SER A 63 13.26 8.41 6.56
C SER A 63 12.28 9.46 5.99
N LYS A 64 12.71 10.24 4.99
CA LYS A 64 11.89 11.32 4.40
C LYS A 64 10.77 10.81 3.48
N LYS A 65 10.98 9.68 2.79
CA LYS A 65 9.94 9.05 1.95
C LYS A 65 8.93 8.25 2.77
N GLY A 66 9.37 7.58 3.84
CA GLY A 66 8.46 6.97 4.81
C GLY A 66 7.48 7.97 5.44
N GLU A 67 7.92 9.22 5.65
CA GLU A 67 7.08 10.32 6.14
C GLU A 67 6.11 10.91 5.09
N SER A 68 6.42 10.78 3.80
CA SER A 68 5.53 11.22 2.70
C SER A 68 4.34 10.27 2.49
N GLN A 69 4.38 9.09 3.09
CA GLN A 69 3.25 8.16 3.17
C GLN A 69 2.31 8.55 4.32
N LYS A 70 1.92 9.83 4.38
CA LYS A 70 0.81 10.29 5.23
C LYS A 70 -0.44 10.38 4.39
N HIS A 71 -1.45 9.68 4.86
CA HIS A 71 -2.84 9.63 4.40
C HIS A 71 -3.26 10.90 3.62
N PRO A 72 -3.75 10.80 2.37
CA PRO A 72 -4.33 11.97 1.71
C PRO A 72 -5.49 12.47 2.57
N SER A 73 -5.33 13.66 3.12
CA SER A 73 -6.38 14.39 3.82
C SER A 73 -7.60 14.50 2.93
N ARG A 74 -8.76 14.16 3.48
CA ARG A 74 -10.09 14.38 2.89
C ARG A 74 -10.15 15.77 2.25
N GLY A 75 -10.15 15.81 0.92
CA GLY A 75 -10.27 17.03 0.14
C GLY A 75 -11.17 16.78 -1.06
N SER A 76 -12.45 17.15 -0.89
CA SER A 76 -13.39 17.59 -1.92
C SER A 76 -13.49 16.77 -3.21
N PHE A 77 -14.42 15.80 -3.20
CA PHE A 77 -15.21 15.50 -4.40
C PHE A 77 -16.23 16.63 -4.56
N GLN A 78 -16.11 17.41 -5.65
CA GLN A 78 -17.26 18.01 -6.33
C GLN A 78 -17.80 17.01 -7.34
#